data_AF-A0A5E4YXG9-F1
#
_entry.id   AF-A0A5E4YXG9-F1
#
_cell.length_a   1.000
_cell.length_b   1.000
_cell.length_c   1.000
_cell.angle_alpha   90.00
_cell.angle_beta   90.00
_cell.angle_gamma   90.00
#
_symmetry.space_group_name_H-M   'P 1'
#
loop_
_entity.id
_entity.type
_entity.pdbx_description
1 polymer ?
#
loop_
_entity_poly.entity_id
_entity_poly.type
_entity_poly.pdbx_seq_one_letter_code
_entity_poly.pdbx_strand_id
1 'polypeptide(L)'
;MTDLLFLAGEPAMSSREIADLVESRHDNVKVTIERLVARGVIASPATQEKATAGRPVTEYLIGKRDSFVIVAQLSPEFCARLVDRWQELEARAAAPQVPRTFVEALRLAANQAELLEQQRPAVEFAQAVRNTADAVSVGDFARALGYGQNTFFRMLRSDHLLMEGNLPYQTYIDRGYFRVIESVWRDSAQEVHPTFKTLITGKGQVFLQRRYGKETAVA
;
A
#
# COMPACT_ATOMS: atom_id res chain seq x y z
N MET A 1 -37.60 7.17 -37.72
CA MET A 1 -37.13 5.88 -38.26
C MET A 1 -35.64 6.06 -38.47
N THR A 2 -34.82 5.48 -37.60
CA THR A 2 -33.37 5.69 -37.60
C THR A 2 -32.78 4.76 -38.65
N ASP A 3 -32.36 5.31 -39.79
CA ASP A 3 -31.69 4.52 -40.82
C ASP A 3 -30.31 4.12 -40.29
N LEU A 4 -30.06 2.81 -40.22
CA LEU A 4 -28.76 2.27 -39.79
C LEU A 4 -27.71 2.59 -40.85
N LEU A 5 -26.77 3.47 -40.50
CA LEU A 5 -25.64 3.83 -41.36
C LEU A 5 -24.47 2.87 -41.11
N PHE A 6 -23.66 2.64 -42.15
CA PHE A 6 -22.49 1.76 -42.08
C PHE A 6 -21.24 2.48 -42.61
N LEU A 7 -20.11 2.26 -41.94
CA LEU A 7 -18.77 2.64 -42.38
C LEU A 7 -17.90 1.40 -42.45
N ALA A 8 -17.35 1.10 -43.62
CA ALA A 8 -16.47 -0.06 -43.84
C ALA A 8 -17.03 -1.39 -43.29
N GLY A 9 -18.36 -1.57 -43.27
CA GLY A 9 -19.04 -2.77 -42.78
C GLY A 9 -19.43 -2.75 -41.29
N GLU A 10 -19.06 -1.71 -40.53
CA GLU A 10 -19.48 -1.54 -39.14
C GLU A 10 -20.58 -0.47 -39.00
N PRO A 11 -21.48 -0.58 -38.00
CA PRO A 11 -22.48 0.45 -37.72
C PRO A 11 -21.81 1.80 -37.44
N ALA A 12 -22.30 2.84 -38.10
CA ALA A 12 -21.86 4.21 -37.98
C ALA A 12 -23.00 5.12 -37.56
N MET A 13 -22.65 6.26 -36.99
CA MET A 13 -23.59 7.31 -36.60
C MET A 13 -23.26 8.59 -37.36
N SER A 14 -24.26 9.26 -37.91
CA SER A 14 -24.06 10.54 -38.58
C SER A 14 -23.86 11.67 -37.56
N SER A 15 -23.12 12.71 -37.95
CA SER A 15 -23.02 13.95 -37.17
C SER A 15 -24.36 14.63 -36.90
N ARG A 16 -25.39 14.36 -37.73
CA ARG A 16 -26.76 14.86 -37.57
C ARG A 16 -27.48 14.10 -36.44
N GLU A 17 -27.39 12.78 -36.45
CA GLU A 17 -27.91 11.95 -35.36
C GLU A 17 -27.24 12.26 -34.02
N ILE A 18 -25.93 12.53 -34.01
CA ILE A 18 -25.23 12.98 -32.80
C ILE A 18 -25.81 14.32 -32.33
N ALA A 19 -26.04 15.26 -33.24
CA ALA A 19 -26.60 16.58 -32.91
C ALA A 19 -27.99 16.46 -32.26
N ASP A 20 -28.84 15.61 -32.82
CA ASP A 20 -30.16 15.32 -32.26
C ASP A 20 -30.05 14.63 -30.89
N LEU A 21 -29.11 13.70 -30.72
CA LEU A 21 -28.89 12.95 -29.47
C LEU A 21 -28.44 13.84 -28.31
N VAL A 22 -27.57 14.82 -28.57
CA VAL A 22 -27.05 15.74 -27.55
C VAL A 22 -27.80 17.07 -27.50
N GLU A 23 -28.92 17.17 -28.22
CA GLU A 23 -29.76 18.37 -28.33
C GLU A 23 -28.97 19.64 -28.67
N SER A 24 -27.98 19.52 -29.57
CA SER A 24 -27.10 20.62 -29.97
C SER A 24 -27.23 20.92 -31.45
N ARG A 25 -26.81 22.12 -31.85
CA ARG A 25 -26.78 22.51 -33.27
C ARG A 25 -25.77 21.64 -34.02
N HIS A 26 -26.15 21.15 -35.20
CA HIS A 26 -25.28 20.36 -36.06
C HIS A 26 -23.94 21.04 -36.35
N ASP A 27 -23.92 22.36 -36.52
CA ASP A 27 -22.69 23.14 -36.71
C ASP A 27 -21.72 23.02 -35.52
N ASN A 28 -22.22 23.00 -34.28
CA ASN A 28 -21.39 22.82 -33.09
C ASN A 28 -20.75 21.43 -33.04
N VAL A 29 -21.48 20.41 -33.53
CA VAL A 29 -20.97 19.05 -33.66
C VAL A 29 -19.85 19.00 -34.69
N LYS A 30 -20.03 19.64 -35.86
CA LYS A 30 -18.99 19.71 -36.91
C LYS A 30 -17.72 20.41 -36.43
N VAL A 31 -17.86 21.56 -35.76
CA VAL A 31 -16.72 22.27 -35.14
C VAL A 31 -16.01 21.40 -34.12
N THR A 32 -16.77 20.64 -33.31
CA THR A 32 -16.19 19.74 -32.32
C THR A 32 -15.42 18.59 -32.97
N ILE A 33 -15.96 17.99 -34.05
CA ILE A 33 -15.30 16.96 -34.84
C ILE A 33 -13.97 17.50 -35.40
N GLU A 34 -14.01 18.64 -36.09
CA GLU A 34 -12.82 19.27 -36.69
C GLU A 34 -11.75 19.57 -35.64
N ARG A 35 -12.16 20.09 -34.47
CA ARG A 35 -11.25 20.33 -33.35
C ARG A 35 -10.64 19.04 -32.80
N LEU A 36 -11.41 17.97 -32.67
CA LEU A 36 -10.91 16.68 -32.17
C LEU A 36 -9.96 15.99 -33.16
N VAL A 37 -10.24 16.12 -34.47
CA VAL A 37 -9.34 15.68 -35.54
C VAL A 37 -8.03 16.46 -35.50
N ALA A 38 -8.09 17.79 -35.38
CA ALA A 38 -6.90 18.65 -35.31
C ALA A 38 -6.02 18.33 -34.09
N ARG A 39 -6.62 17.89 -32.98
CA ARG A 39 -5.90 17.43 -31.78
C ARG A 39 -5.40 15.98 -31.88
N GLY A 40 -5.74 15.25 -32.94
CA GLY A 40 -5.42 13.83 -33.09
C GLY A 40 -6.17 12.91 -32.13
N VAL A 41 -7.26 13.37 -31.52
CA VAL A 41 -8.05 12.58 -30.56
C VAL A 41 -8.93 11.56 -31.29
N ILE A 42 -9.44 11.91 -32.47
CA ILE A 42 -10.19 11.04 -33.38
C ILE A 42 -9.57 11.09 -34.78
N ALA A 43 -9.79 10.05 -35.58
CA ALA A 43 -9.40 10.08 -36.99
C ALA A 43 -10.33 11.00 -37.79
N SER A 44 -9.86 11.49 -38.94
CA SER A 44 -10.71 12.29 -39.85
C SER A 44 -11.88 11.42 -40.35
N PRO A 45 -13.15 11.74 -40.00
CA PRO A 45 -14.27 10.90 -40.38
C PRO A 45 -14.63 11.07 -41.85
N ALA A 46 -15.18 10.02 -42.47
CA ALA A 46 -15.69 10.11 -43.83
C ALA A 46 -16.91 11.03 -43.90
N THR A 47 -17.11 11.70 -45.04
CA THR A 47 -18.24 12.60 -45.28
C THR A 47 -19.22 12.02 -46.28
N GLN A 48 -20.49 12.34 -46.11
CA GLN A 48 -21.57 12.01 -47.03
C GLN A 48 -22.38 13.28 -47.32
N GLU A 49 -22.73 13.50 -48.58
CA GLU A 49 -23.67 14.56 -48.96
C GLU A 49 -25.10 14.02 -48.97
N LYS A 50 -25.99 14.69 -48.25
CA LYS A 50 -27.41 14.37 -48.22
C LYS A 50 -28.16 15.38 -49.06
N ALA A 51 -28.80 14.90 -50.13
CA ALA A 51 -29.66 15.71 -50.98
C ALA A 51 -30.84 16.22 -50.15
N THR A 52 -30.97 17.54 -50.07
CA THR A 52 -32.09 18.23 -49.43
C THR A 52 -32.82 19.03 -50.51
N ALA A 53 -34.05 19.47 -50.27
CA ALA A 53 -34.82 20.31 -51.22
C ALA A 53 -34.14 21.64 -51.61
N GLY A 54 -32.99 21.98 -50.99
CA GLY A 54 -32.12 23.12 -51.32
C GLY A 54 -30.67 22.68 -51.51
N ARG A 55 -29.72 23.38 -50.87
CA ARG A 55 -28.28 23.03 -50.97
C ARG A 55 -28.02 21.69 -50.26
N PRO A 56 -27.25 20.75 -50.85
CA PRO A 56 -26.89 19.51 -50.19
C PRO A 56 -26.13 19.80 -48.88
N VAL A 57 -26.48 19.04 -47.84
CA VAL A 57 -25.86 19.17 -46.52
C VAL A 57 -24.84 18.06 -46.36
N THR A 58 -23.60 18.43 -46.03
CA THR A 58 -22.53 17.45 -45.74
C THR A 58 -22.61 16.99 -44.29
N GLU A 59 -22.72 15.69 -44.09
CA GLU A 59 -22.72 15.01 -42.80
C GLU A 59 -21.45 14.16 -42.66
N TYR A 60 -20.84 14.14 -41.48
CA TYR A 60 -19.80 13.18 -41.15
C TYR A 60 -20.44 11.85 -40.75
N LEU A 61 -19.80 10.75 -41.12
CA LEU A 61 -20.07 9.41 -40.62
C LEU A 61 -19.01 9.07 -39.57
N ILE A 62 -19.44 8.68 -38.38
CA ILE A 62 -18.58 8.48 -37.22
C ILE A 62 -18.70 7.02 -36.74
N GLY A 63 -17.56 6.36 -36.52
CA GLY A 63 -17.51 5.03 -35.93
C GLY A 63 -17.81 5.02 -34.43
N LYS A 64 -18.13 3.85 -33.89
CA LYS A 64 -18.58 3.68 -32.49
C LYS A 64 -17.71 4.35 -31.43
N ARG A 65 -16.38 4.21 -31.52
CA ARG A 65 -15.47 4.77 -30.51
C ARG A 65 -15.47 6.29 -30.53
N ASP A 66 -15.40 6.88 -31.72
CA ASP A 66 -15.29 8.32 -31.90
C ASP A 66 -16.61 9.04 -31.58
N SER A 67 -17.76 8.38 -31.81
CA SER A 67 -19.06 8.93 -31.43
C SER A 67 -19.18 9.09 -29.91
N PHE A 68 -18.68 8.14 -29.11
CA PHE A 68 -18.62 8.29 -27.65
C PHE A 68 -17.75 9.48 -27.21
N VAL A 69 -16.59 9.67 -27.85
CA VAL A 69 -15.68 10.78 -27.54
C VAL A 69 -16.32 12.12 -27.86
N ILE A 70 -16.99 12.24 -29.01
CA ILE A 70 -17.68 13.46 -29.42
C ILE A 70 -18.84 13.77 -28.47
N VAL A 71 -19.66 12.78 -28.13
CA VAL A 71 -20.79 12.95 -27.20
C VAL A 71 -20.29 13.34 -25.81
N ALA A 72 -19.24 12.70 -25.30
CA ALA A 72 -18.63 13.05 -24.02
C ALA A 72 -18.17 14.52 -23.97
N GLN A 73 -17.66 15.05 -25.09
CA GLN A 73 -17.22 16.45 -25.16
C GLN A 73 -18.38 17.44 -25.29
N LEU A 74 -19.50 17.02 -25.87
CA LEU A 74 -20.67 17.87 -26.15
C LEU A 74 -21.74 17.84 -25.05
N SER A 75 -21.82 16.77 -24.27
CA SER A 75 -22.71 16.67 -23.10
C SER A 75 -21.90 16.53 -21.81
N PRO A 76 -21.59 17.67 -21.17
CA PRO A 76 -20.99 17.69 -19.83
C PRO A 76 -21.85 16.93 -18.80
N GLU A 77 -23.17 16.90 -18.97
CA GLU A 77 -24.11 16.19 -18.08
C GLU A 77 -23.92 14.68 -18.18
N PHE A 78 -23.70 14.14 -19.38
CA PHE A 78 -23.37 12.73 -19.58
C PHE A 78 -22.04 12.38 -18.89
N CYS A 79 -21.02 13.22 -19.05
CA CYS A 79 -19.75 13.04 -18.36
C CYS A 79 -19.88 13.12 -16.83
N ALA A 80 -20.65 14.08 -16.31
CA ALA A 80 -20.91 14.21 -14.88
C ALA A 80 -21.54 12.93 -14.32
N ARG A 81 -22.59 12.40 -14.97
CA ARG A 81 -23.22 11.14 -14.57
C ARG A 81 -22.27 9.95 -14.59
N LEU A 82 -21.35 9.91 -15.55
CA LEU A 82 -20.33 8.87 -15.63
C LEU A 82 -19.35 8.97 -14.45
N VAL A 83 -18.91 10.18 -14.11
CA VAL A 83 -18.05 10.45 -12.95
C VAL A 83 -18.76 10.08 -11.65
N ASP A 84 -20.00 10.55 -11.45
CA ASP A 84 -20.80 10.25 -10.26
C ASP A 84 -20.97 8.74 -10.07
N ARG A 85 -21.20 8.00 -11.16
CA ARG A 85 -21.34 6.55 -11.12
C ARG A 85 -20.04 5.86 -10.70
N TRP A 86 -18.90 6.32 -11.18
CA TRP A 86 -17.61 5.78 -10.77
C TRP A 86 -17.32 6.07 -9.30
N GLN A 87 -17.60 7.28 -8.83
CA GLN A 87 -17.48 7.64 -7.41
C GLN A 87 -18.38 6.76 -6.52
N GLU A 88 -19.61 6.46 -6.94
CA GLU A 88 -20.50 5.55 -6.21
C GLU A 88 -19.91 4.13 -6.13
N LEU A 89 -19.35 3.62 -7.24
CA LEU A 89 -18.72 2.30 -7.28
C LEU A 89 -17.47 2.24 -6.39
N GLU A 90 -16.63 3.27 -6.43
CA GLU A 90 -15.45 3.39 -5.58
C GLU A 90 -15.83 3.47 -4.10
N ALA A 91 -16.82 4.29 -3.75
CA ALA A 91 -17.34 4.38 -2.39
C ALA A 91 -17.87 3.04 -1.88
N ARG A 92 -18.57 2.29 -2.75
CA ARG A 92 -19.09 0.95 -2.42
C ARG A 92 -17.99 -0.11 -2.32
N ALA A 93 -16.92 0.00 -3.09
CA ALA A 93 -15.76 -0.87 -2.99
C ALA A 93 -14.90 -0.58 -1.75
N ALA A 94 -14.78 0.69 -1.36
CA ALA A 94 -14.05 1.14 -0.18
C ALA A 94 -14.81 0.87 1.14
N ALA A 95 -16.12 0.63 1.08
CA ALA A 95 -16.91 0.29 2.26
C ALA A 95 -16.37 -1.01 2.91
N PRO A 96 -16.20 -1.04 4.24
CA PRO A 96 -15.75 -2.24 4.93
C PRO A 96 -16.71 -3.39 4.60
N GLN A 97 -16.15 -4.52 4.20
CA GLN A 97 -16.90 -5.75 3.95
C GLN A 97 -17.41 -6.29 5.28
N VAL A 98 -18.50 -5.72 5.77
CA VAL A 98 -19.18 -6.22 6.97
C VAL A 98 -19.88 -7.52 6.58
N PRO A 99 -19.59 -8.64 7.28
CA PRO A 99 -20.30 -9.90 7.06
C PRO A 99 -21.80 -9.68 7.10
N ARG A 100 -22.51 -10.16 6.06
CA ARG A 100 -23.97 -9.95 5.94
C ARG A 100 -24.76 -11.08 6.59
N THR A 101 -24.10 -12.21 6.85
CA THR A 101 -24.71 -13.37 7.48
C THR A 101 -23.97 -13.74 8.76
N PHE A 102 -24.68 -14.42 9.66
CA PHE A 102 -24.10 -14.93 10.90
C PHE A 102 -22.93 -15.89 10.64
N VAL A 103 -23.04 -16.73 9.61
CA VAL A 103 -21.99 -17.70 9.24
C VAL A 103 -20.71 -17.00 8.79
N GLU A 104 -20.82 -15.97 7.95
CA GLU A 104 -19.67 -15.18 7.51
C GLU A 104 -19.01 -14.45 8.69
N ALA A 105 -19.81 -13.90 9.60
CA ALA A 105 -19.31 -13.24 10.81
C ALA A 105 -18.53 -14.21 11.69
N LEU A 106 -19.06 -15.42 11.89
CA LEU A 106 -18.42 -16.47 12.69
C LEU A 106 -17.09 -16.92 12.09
N ARG A 107 -17.03 -17.09 10.76
CA ARG A 107 -15.79 -17.43 10.04
C ARG A 107 -14.75 -16.33 10.14
N LEU A 108 -15.15 -15.08 9.96
CA LEU A 108 -14.24 -13.94 10.10
C LEU A 108 -13.69 -13.82 11.53
N ALA A 109 -14.52 -14.08 12.54
CA ALA A 109 -14.10 -14.10 13.93
C ALA A 109 -13.13 -15.26 14.21
N ALA A 110 -13.40 -16.45 13.68
CA ALA A 110 -12.51 -17.61 13.82
C ALA A 110 -11.13 -17.35 13.21
N ASN A 111 -11.07 -16.82 11.99
CA ASN A 111 -9.80 -16.49 11.32
C ASN A 111 -9.00 -15.43 12.10
N GLN A 112 -9.68 -14.43 12.67
CA GLN A 112 -9.03 -13.43 13.52
C GLN A 112 -8.51 -14.04 14.83
N ALA A 113 -9.28 -14.95 15.44
CA ALA A 113 -8.86 -15.65 16.66
C ALA A 113 -7.62 -16.52 16.41
N GLU A 114 -7.58 -17.27 15.31
CA GLU A 114 -6.40 -18.06 14.91
C GLU A 114 -5.17 -17.18 14.71
N LEU A 115 -5.31 -16.04 14.02
CA LEU A 115 -4.21 -15.11 13.80
C LEU A 115 -3.69 -14.52 15.13
N LEU A 116 -4.59 -14.16 16.04
CA LEU A 116 -4.22 -13.68 17.37
C LEU A 116 -3.51 -14.76 18.18
N GLU A 117 -3.95 -16.02 18.08
CA GLU A 117 -3.33 -17.14 18.77
C GLU A 117 -1.93 -17.45 18.23
N GLN A 118 -1.73 -17.37 16.91
CA GLN A 118 -0.41 -17.45 16.28
C GLN A 118 0.51 -16.31 16.72
N GLN A 119 -0.04 -15.10 16.90
CA GLN A 119 0.72 -13.94 17.36
C GLN A 119 0.92 -13.93 18.89
N ARG A 120 0.16 -14.74 19.65
CA ARG A 120 0.18 -14.77 21.12
C ARG A 120 1.58 -15.01 21.68
N PRO A 121 2.40 -15.96 21.20
CA PRO A 121 3.76 -16.15 21.71
C PRO A 121 4.66 -14.93 21.49
N ALA A 122 4.51 -14.21 20.37
CA ALA A 122 5.29 -13.01 20.09
C ALA A 122 4.86 -11.83 20.98
N VAL A 123 3.57 -11.73 21.26
CA VAL A 123 3.00 -10.72 22.18
C VAL A 123 3.37 -11.05 23.63
N GLU A 124 3.24 -12.31 24.06
CA GLU A 124 3.64 -12.80 25.39
C GLU A 124 5.13 -12.60 25.63
N PHE A 125 5.99 -12.92 24.64
CA PHE A 125 7.41 -12.61 24.71
C PHE A 125 7.61 -11.10 24.86
N ALA A 126 7.01 -10.28 23.99
CA ALA A 126 7.15 -8.82 24.06
C ALA A 126 6.63 -8.24 25.39
N GLN A 127 5.62 -8.83 26.01
CA GLN A 127 5.06 -8.41 27.31
C GLN A 127 5.90 -8.91 28.49
N ALA A 128 6.36 -10.16 28.50
CA ALA A 128 7.25 -10.71 29.53
C ALA A 128 8.58 -9.92 29.59
N VAL A 129 9.07 -9.54 28.41
CA VAL A 129 10.19 -8.63 28.18
C VAL A 129 9.89 -7.21 28.68
N ARG A 130 8.64 -6.75 28.62
CA ARG A 130 8.25 -5.40 29.10
C ARG A 130 8.06 -5.32 30.61
N ASN A 131 7.63 -6.42 31.23
CA ASN A 131 7.20 -6.46 32.63
C ASN A 131 8.28 -6.91 33.61
N THR A 132 9.43 -7.39 33.12
CA THR A 132 10.55 -7.72 33.99
C THR A 132 11.48 -6.52 34.18
N ALA A 133 11.56 -6.08 35.43
CA ALA A 133 12.69 -5.30 35.94
C ALA A 133 14.01 -6.11 35.93
N ASP A 134 14.01 -7.32 35.37
CA ASP A 134 15.11 -8.25 35.30
C ASP A 134 15.85 -8.10 33.97
N ALA A 135 16.81 -7.18 33.95
CA ALA A 135 17.79 -7.17 32.87
C ALA A 135 18.71 -8.39 33.04
N VAL A 136 18.94 -9.11 31.94
CA VAL A 136 19.79 -10.32 31.90
C VAL A 136 21.23 -9.95 31.58
N SER A 137 22.19 -10.79 31.99
CA SER A 137 23.57 -10.56 31.62
C SER A 137 23.77 -10.80 30.11
N VAL A 138 24.67 -10.03 29.50
CA VAL A 138 25.02 -10.19 28.07
C VAL A 138 25.52 -11.62 27.78
N GLY A 139 26.20 -12.26 28.74
CA GLY A 139 26.68 -13.63 28.61
C GLY A 139 25.57 -14.67 28.57
N ASP A 140 24.56 -14.54 29.44
CA ASP A 140 23.42 -15.47 29.48
C ASP A 140 22.57 -15.33 28.22
N PHE A 141 22.35 -14.10 27.76
CA PHE A 141 21.63 -13.84 26.51
C PHE A 141 22.39 -14.35 25.28
N ALA A 142 23.72 -14.21 25.24
CA ALA A 142 24.55 -14.80 24.19
C ALA A 142 24.38 -16.32 24.11
N ARG A 143 24.37 -16.99 25.26
CA ARG A 143 24.16 -18.44 25.35
C ARG A 143 22.76 -18.83 24.86
N ALA A 144 21.72 -18.08 25.22
CA ALA A 144 20.36 -18.31 24.73
C ALA A 144 20.24 -18.19 23.20
N LEU A 145 21.02 -17.29 22.58
CA LEU A 145 21.11 -17.13 21.12
C LEU A 145 22.05 -18.15 20.43
N GLY A 146 22.72 -19.01 21.18
CA GLY A 146 23.68 -19.98 20.64
C GLY A 146 25.01 -19.36 20.20
N TYR A 147 25.44 -18.27 20.83
CA TYR A 147 26.77 -17.69 20.67
C TYR A 147 27.64 -17.92 21.92
N GLY A 148 28.96 -18.04 21.71
CA GLY A 148 29.92 -17.94 22.81
C GLY A 148 30.00 -16.50 23.35
N GLN A 149 30.10 -16.34 24.67
CA GLN A 149 30.10 -15.02 25.34
C GLN A 149 31.10 -14.04 24.72
N ASN A 150 32.38 -14.41 24.62
CA ASN A 150 33.42 -13.51 24.08
C ASN A 150 33.19 -13.16 22.60
N THR A 151 32.62 -14.08 21.83
CA THR A 151 32.25 -13.84 20.44
C THR A 151 31.13 -12.80 20.36
N PHE A 152 30.10 -12.94 21.19
CA PHE A 152 28.99 -12.00 21.21
C PHE A 152 29.43 -10.60 21.68
N PHE A 153 30.26 -10.50 22.72
CA PHE A 153 30.84 -9.20 23.12
C PHE A 153 31.67 -8.55 22.01
N ARG A 154 32.42 -9.33 21.24
CA ARG A 154 33.17 -8.82 20.09
C ARG A 154 32.22 -8.30 18.99
N MET A 155 31.13 -9.00 18.70
CA MET A 155 30.11 -8.56 17.74
C MET A 155 29.43 -7.26 18.19
N LEU A 156 29.04 -7.17 19.47
CA LEU A 156 28.44 -5.95 20.00
C LEU A 156 29.41 -4.75 19.94
N ARG A 157 30.72 -4.98 20.07
CA ARG A 157 31.74 -3.94 19.92
C ARG A 157 31.98 -3.55 18.46
N SER A 158 32.04 -4.52 17.54
CA SER A 158 32.18 -4.23 16.10
C SER A 158 31.00 -3.43 15.56
N ASP A 159 29.81 -3.70 16.09
CA ASP A 159 28.58 -3.03 15.68
C ASP A 159 28.36 -1.67 16.39
N HIS A 160 29.32 -1.24 17.21
CA HIS A 160 29.26 -0.02 18.02
C HIS A 160 28.07 0.02 19.01
N LEU A 161 27.61 -1.13 19.52
CA LEU A 161 26.64 -1.18 20.62
C LEU A 161 27.35 -1.06 21.98
N LEU A 162 28.54 -1.65 22.10
CA LEU A 162 29.41 -1.58 23.27
C LEU A 162 30.76 -0.94 22.92
N MET A 163 31.35 -0.26 23.89
CA MET A 163 32.73 0.25 23.85
C MET A 163 33.73 -0.85 24.20
N GLU A 164 35.03 -0.56 24.08
CA GLU A 164 36.11 -1.51 24.38
C GLU A 164 36.06 -2.06 25.82
N GLY A 165 35.62 -1.24 26.79
CA GLY A 165 35.36 -1.64 28.19
C GLY A 165 34.05 -2.38 28.45
N ASN A 166 33.38 -2.90 27.41
CA ASN A 166 32.07 -3.59 27.48
C ASN A 166 30.91 -2.75 28.04
N LEU A 167 31.08 -1.44 28.13
CA LEU A 167 30.01 -0.49 28.46
C LEU A 167 29.23 -0.09 27.20
N PRO A 168 27.90 0.03 27.27
CA PRO A 168 27.10 0.45 26.13
C PRO A 168 27.28 1.93 25.82
N TYR A 169 27.19 2.30 24.54
CA TYR A 169 27.12 3.73 24.17
C TYR A 169 25.87 4.38 24.77
N GLN A 170 26.00 5.63 25.21
CA GLN A 170 24.92 6.39 25.87
C GLN A 170 23.62 6.36 25.06
N THR A 171 23.70 6.49 23.74
CA THR A 171 22.55 6.42 22.82
C THR A 171 21.71 5.14 22.99
N TYR A 172 22.31 4.01 23.32
CA TYR A 172 21.58 2.74 23.52
C TYR A 172 21.11 2.54 24.97
N ILE A 173 21.69 3.27 25.93
CA ILE A 173 21.15 3.42 27.29
C ILE A 173 19.89 4.27 27.23
N ASP A 174 19.94 5.44 26.57
CA ASP A 174 18.81 6.38 26.45
C ASP A 174 17.63 5.75 25.69
N ARG A 175 17.92 4.88 24.71
CA ARG A 175 16.90 4.08 24.02
C ARG A 175 16.31 2.96 24.88
N GLY A 176 16.87 2.72 26.06
CA GLY A 176 16.43 1.74 27.04
C GLY A 176 16.76 0.29 26.67
N TYR A 177 17.80 0.04 25.86
CA TYR A 177 18.20 -1.33 25.48
C TYR A 177 19.17 -1.96 26.49
N PHE A 178 20.03 -1.15 27.09
CA PHE A 178 20.98 -1.59 28.09
C PHE A 178 20.80 -0.82 29.39
N ARG A 179 21.18 -1.45 30.50
CA ARG A 179 21.42 -0.77 31.78
C ARG A 179 22.77 -1.19 32.33
N VAL A 180 23.41 -0.32 33.09
CA VAL A 180 24.69 -0.58 33.75
C VAL A 180 24.44 -0.63 35.25
N ILE A 181 24.94 -1.68 35.91
CA ILE A 181 24.90 -1.82 37.36
C ILE A 181 26.31 -1.87 37.93
N GLU A 182 26.47 -1.45 39.18
CA GLU A 182 27.69 -1.70 39.92
C GLU A 182 27.83 -3.21 40.21
N SER A 183 29.07 -3.68 40.16
CA SER A 183 29.46 -5.04 40.43
C SER A 183 30.80 -5.02 41.15
N VAL A 184 31.23 -6.16 41.67
CA VAL A 184 32.49 -6.28 42.38
C VAL A 184 33.25 -7.48 41.85
N TRP A 185 34.56 -7.31 41.68
CA TRP A 185 35.47 -8.42 41.41
C TRP A 185 36.50 -8.50 42.53
N ARG A 186 36.96 -9.72 42.81
CA ARG A 186 37.99 -9.98 43.82
C ARG A 186 39.28 -10.33 43.13
N ASP A 187 40.38 -9.72 43.56
CA ASP A 187 41.70 -10.04 43.08
C ASP A 187 42.30 -11.29 43.78
N SER A 188 43.52 -11.65 43.39
CA SER A 188 44.25 -12.77 43.98
C SER A 188 44.60 -12.56 45.46
N ALA A 189 44.52 -11.32 45.96
CA ALA A 189 44.71 -10.95 47.37
C ALA A 189 43.38 -10.88 48.16
N GLN A 190 42.25 -11.27 47.54
CA GLN A 190 40.89 -11.17 48.07
C GLN A 190 40.38 -9.73 48.32
N GLU A 191 41.04 -8.71 47.76
CA GLU A 191 40.54 -7.33 47.84
C GLU A 191 39.37 -7.12 46.88
N VAL A 192 38.37 -6.34 47.31
CA VAL A 192 37.13 -6.11 46.56
C VAL A 192 37.26 -4.83 45.75
N HIS A 193 37.17 -4.95 44.43
CA HIS A 193 37.25 -3.83 43.51
C HIS A 193 35.88 -3.57 42.86
N PRO A 194 35.34 -2.35 42.94
CA PRO A 194 34.10 -1.99 42.25
C PRO A 194 34.33 -1.95 40.74
N THR A 195 33.35 -2.43 39.99
CA THR A 195 33.32 -2.42 38.54
C THR A 195 31.89 -2.21 38.06
N PHE A 196 31.70 -2.09 36.75
CA PHE A 196 30.39 -1.91 36.14
C PHE A 196 30.06 -3.08 35.24
N LYS A 197 28.83 -3.59 35.36
CA LYS A 197 28.33 -4.71 34.56
C LYS A 197 27.16 -4.27 33.69
N THR A 198 27.28 -4.53 32.40
CA THR A 198 26.25 -4.27 31.40
C THR A 198 25.20 -5.38 31.41
N LEU A 199 23.93 -4.98 31.49
CA LEU A 199 22.77 -5.87 31.40
C LEU A 199 21.86 -5.45 30.24
N ILE A 200 21.14 -6.42 29.69
CA ILE A 200 20.22 -6.24 28.56
C ILE A 200 18.80 -6.17 29.12
N THR A 201 18.14 -5.03 28.94
CA THR A 201 16.72 -4.88 29.31
C THR A 201 15.87 -5.74 28.38
N GLY A 202 14.60 -6.02 28.70
CA GLY A 202 13.78 -6.74 27.74
C GLY A 202 13.71 -6.01 26.38
N LYS A 203 13.52 -4.68 26.36
CA LYS A 203 13.54 -3.92 25.08
C LYS A 203 14.84 -4.16 24.30
N GLY A 204 15.97 -4.29 25.00
CA GLY A 204 17.25 -4.69 24.43
C GLY A 204 17.27 -6.13 23.90
N GLN A 205 16.66 -7.09 24.61
CA GLN A 205 16.57 -8.48 24.17
C GLN A 205 15.80 -8.61 22.87
N VAL A 206 14.65 -7.93 22.70
CA VAL A 206 13.89 -7.93 21.43
C VAL A 206 14.72 -7.31 20.30
N PHE A 207 15.39 -6.19 20.57
CA PHE A 207 16.24 -5.53 19.60
C PHE A 207 17.40 -6.41 19.14
N LEU A 208 18.10 -7.06 20.08
CA LEU A 208 19.23 -7.93 19.79
C LEU A 208 18.79 -9.26 19.17
N GLN A 209 17.63 -9.81 19.56
CA GLN A 209 17.05 -11.01 18.94
C GLN A 209 16.75 -10.77 17.46
N ARG A 210 16.19 -9.61 17.10
CA ARG A 210 15.93 -9.28 15.69
C ARG A 210 17.21 -9.07 14.88
N ARG A 211 18.28 -8.60 15.52
CA ARG A 211 19.55 -8.28 14.86
C ARG A 211 20.50 -9.47 14.75
N TYR A 212 20.50 -10.37 15.74
CA TYR A 212 21.47 -11.46 15.86
C TYR A 212 20.84 -12.84 16.05
N GLY A 213 19.50 -12.92 16.17
CA GLY A 213 18.79 -14.19 16.26
C GLY A 213 19.07 -15.04 15.04
N LYS A 214 19.51 -16.28 15.25
CA LYS A 214 19.55 -17.27 14.19
C LYS A 214 18.10 -17.62 13.88
N GLU A 215 17.72 -17.64 12.60
CA GLU A 215 16.44 -18.21 12.20
C GLU A 215 16.39 -19.63 12.74
N THR A 216 15.50 -19.87 13.71
CA THR A 216 15.13 -21.23 14.06
C THR A 216 14.43 -21.77 12.82
N ALA A 217 15.16 -22.52 12.00
CA ALA A 217 14.56 -23.36 10.98
C ALA A 217 13.58 -24.29 11.70
N VAL A 218 12.29 -23.97 11.58
CA VAL A 218 11.21 -24.85 11.99
C VAL A 218 11.28 -26.02 11.03
N ALA A 219 11.82 -27.13 11.51
CA ALA A 219 11.75 -28.44 10.89
C ALA A 219 10.48 -29.15 11.34
#